data_AF-A0A023EHR3-F1
#
_entry.id   AF-A0A023EHR3-F1
#
_cell.length_a   1.000
_cell.length_b   1.000
_cell.length_c   1.000
_cell.angle_alpha   90.00
_cell.angle_beta   90.00
_cell.angle_gamma   90.00
#
_symmetry.space_group_name_H-M   'P 1'
#
loop_
_entity.id
_entity.type
_entity.pdbx_description
1 polymer ?
#
loop_
_entity_poly.entity_id
_entity_poly.type
_entity_poly.pdbx_seq_one_letter_code
_entity_poly.pdbx_strand_id
1 'polypeptide(L)'
;MATQSVNKTGSGWPRRTSQGTLNDISKPQGKESMTLNRTINLYPLTNYTFGTKEPLFEKDPSVPARFQRMRDEFDKIGMRRSVEGVLLVHEHGLPHVLLLQLGTTFFKLPGGELSAGEDEVEGLKRITDGALFAVPKNYKLVAAPLFELYDNSQGYGPIISSLPQALCRFNFIYM
;
A
#
# COMPACT_ATOMS: atom_id res chain seq x y z
N MET A 1 57.61 35.01 -0.73
CA MET A 1 57.18 34.18 0.41
C MET A 1 55.84 33.57 0.06
N ALA A 2 55.75 32.24 0.15
CA ALA A 2 54.72 31.42 -0.48
C ALA A 2 53.33 31.58 0.16
N THR A 3 52.31 31.71 -0.70
CA THR A 3 50.89 31.54 -0.36
C THR A 3 50.53 30.06 -0.50
N GLN A 4 50.19 29.40 0.62
CA GLN A 4 49.76 28.00 0.62
C GLN A 4 48.28 27.89 0.19
N SER A 5 48.03 27.04 -0.80
CA SER A 5 46.71 26.66 -1.29
C SER A 5 46.07 25.63 -0.36
N VAL A 6 44.90 25.94 0.17
CA VAL A 6 44.08 25.01 0.97
C VAL A 6 43.31 24.09 0.02
N ASN A 7 43.70 22.82 -0.03
CA ASN A 7 43.00 21.77 -0.79
C ASN A 7 41.67 21.41 -0.11
N LYS A 8 40.56 21.73 -0.78
CA LYS A 8 39.22 21.27 -0.42
C LYS A 8 39.09 19.77 -0.68
N THR A 9 38.87 18.98 0.36
CA THR A 9 38.51 17.56 0.23
C THR A 9 37.03 17.45 -0.17
N GLY A 10 36.76 17.06 -1.41
CA GLY A 10 35.42 16.81 -1.92
C GLY A 10 34.76 15.61 -1.23
N SER A 11 33.48 15.73 -0.88
CA SER A 11 32.64 14.65 -0.39
C SER A 11 32.20 13.77 -1.57
N GLY A 12 32.85 12.62 -1.74
CA GLY A 12 32.51 11.59 -2.70
C GLY A 12 32.33 10.23 -2.03
N TRP A 13 31.47 9.38 -2.61
CA TRP A 13 31.21 8.01 -2.18
C TRP A 13 32.51 7.16 -2.16
N PRO A 14 32.66 6.20 -1.23
CA PRO A 14 33.91 5.47 -1.07
C PRO A 14 34.21 4.55 -2.27
N ARG A 15 35.32 4.83 -2.96
CA ARG A 15 35.86 4.01 -4.06
C ARG A 15 36.71 2.89 -3.46
N ARG A 16 36.28 1.64 -3.65
CA ARG A 16 36.92 0.42 -3.14
C ARG A 16 38.31 0.23 -3.77
N THR A 17 39.38 0.38 -2.99
CA THR A 17 40.74 -0.01 -3.37
C THR A 17 40.90 -1.52 -3.19
N SER A 18 41.30 -2.21 -4.25
CA SER A 18 41.55 -3.66 -4.28
C SER A 18 42.95 -3.97 -3.77
N GLN A 19 43.05 -4.69 -2.65
CA GLN A 19 44.12 -5.66 -2.35
C GLN A 19 43.81 -6.35 -1.01
N GLY A 20 43.53 -7.65 -1.06
CA GLY A 20 43.27 -8.48 0.11
C GLY A 20 42.86 -9.89 -0.28
N THR A 21 43.81 -10.81 -0.18
CA THR A 21 43.77 -12.25 -0.39
C THR A 21 42.52 -12.95 0.18
N LEU A 22 41.90 -13.79 -0.64
CA LEU A 22 40.77 -14.66 -0.28
C LEU A 22 41.26 -15.82 0.60
N ASN A 23 40.89 -15.79 1.87
CA ASN A 23 40.86 -16.99 2.71
C ASN A 23 39.40 -17.29 3.09
N ASP A 24 39.12 -18.58 3.01
CA ASP A 24 37.88 -19.32 3.22
C ASP A 24 36.97 -18.75 4.31
N ILE A 25 35.75 -18.35 3.94
CA ILE A 25 34.64 -18.12 4.87
C ILE A 25 33.50 -19.01 4.41
N SER A 26 33.31 -20.10 5.16
CA SER A 26 32.08 -20.86 5.24
C SER A 26 30.87 -19.92 5.10
N LYS A 27 30.09 -20.09 4.03
CA LYS A 27 28.82 -19.37 3.85
C LYS A 27 28.05 -19.44 5.17
N PRO A 28 27.74 -18.31 5.82
CA PRO A 28 26.66 -18.34 6.78
C PRO A 28 25.43 -18.72 5.96
N GLN A 29 24.75 -19.82 6.30
CA GLN A 29 23.36 -19.99 5.91
C GLN A 29 22.57 -18.88 6.60
N GLY A 30 22.66 -17.67 6.05
CA GLY A 30 21.87 -16.54 6.46
C GLY A 30 20.43 -16.90 6.12
N LYS A 31 19.58 -17.01 7.14
CA LYS A 31 18.15 -16.81 6.94
C LYS A 31 18.03 -15.50 6.16
N GLU A 32 17.63 -15.57 4.89
CA GLU A 32 17.32 -14.37 4.12
C GLU A 32 16.40 -13.51 4.98
N SER A 33 16.74 -12.24 5.12
CA SER A 33 15.95 -11.35 5.95
C SER A 33 14.52 -11.33 5.41
N MET A 34 13.54 -11.68 6.24
CA MET A 34 12.10 -11.57 5.93
C MET A 34 11.68 -10.14 5.53
N THR A 35 12.58 -9.16 5.62
CA THR A 35 12.37 -7.77 5.22
C THR A 35 12.88 -7.44 3.82
N LEU A 36 13.75 -8.26 3.21
CA LEU A 36 14.26 -8.06 1.85
C LEU A 36 13.55 -9.01 0.87
N ASN A 37 13.20 -8.49 -0.32
CA ASN A 37 12.71 -9.28 -1.47
C ASN A 37 11.54 -10.22 -1.17
N ARG A 38 10.52 -9.72 -0.45
CA ARG A 38 9.29 -10.47 -0.22
C ARG A 38 8.62 -10.81 -1.54
N THR A 39 8.50 -12.10 -1.82
CA THR A 39 7.86 -12.60 -3.02
C THR A 39 6.36 -12.66 -2.83
N ILE A 40 5.60 -12.12 -3.78
CA ILE A 40 4.14 -12.15 -3.80
C ILE A 40 3.68 -12.69 -5.15
N ASN A 41 2.82 -13.70 -5.13
CA ASN A 41 2.19 -14.24 -6.34
C ASN A 41 1.00 -13.37 -6.72
N LEU A 42 0.96 -12.93 -7.97
CA LEU A 42 -0.17 -12.27 -8.59
C LEU A 42 -0.82 -13.24 -9.57
N TYR A 43 -2.14 -13.24 -9.62
CA TYR A 43 -2.91 -14.02 -10.58
C TYR A 43 -3.67 -13.09 -11.53
N PRO A 44 -4.03 -13.57 -12.74
CA PRO A 44 -4.79 -12.79 -13.71
C PRO A 44 -6.10 -12.26 -13.12
N LEU A 45 -6.48 -11.03 -13.46
CA LEU A 45 -7.77 -10.44 -13.06
C LEU A 45 -8.95 -11.37 -13.42
N THR A 46 -8.87 -12.08 -14.55
CA THR A 46 -9.88 -13.03 -15.02
C THR A 46 -10.08 -14.25 -14.12
N ASN A 47 -9.16 -14.55 -13.19
CA ASN A 47 -9.33 -15.63 -12.21
C ASN A 47 -10.33 -15.26 -11.10
N TYR A 48 -10.72 -13.99 -11.01
CA TYR A 48 -11.58 -13.50 -9.95
C TYR A 48 -12.94 -13.13 -10.51
N THR A 49 -13.98 -13.53 -9.78
CA THR A 49 -15.35 -13.10 -10.03
C THR A 49 -15.82 -12.29 -8.83
N PHE A 50 -16.55 -11.22 -9.11
CA PHE A 50 -17.03 -10.31 -8.08
C PHE A 50 -18.55 -10.32 -8.09
N GLY A 51 -19.13 -10.80 -7.00
CA GLY A 51 -20.58 -10.76 -6.78
C GLY A 51 -21.05 -9.34 -6.50
N THR A 52 -22.37 -9.15 -6.51
CA THR A 52 -23.01 -7.92 -6.06
C THR A 52 -23.79 -8.16 -4.77
N LYS A 53 -23.84 -7.15 -3.90
CA LYS A 53 -24.67 -7.15 -2.69
C LYS A 53 -25.45 -5.84 -2.55
N GLU A 54 -26.26 -5.76 -1.51
CA GLU A 54 -27.02 -4.55 -1.22
C GLU A 54 -26.13 -3.31 -1.06
N PRO A 55 -26.64 -2.12 -1.44
CA PRO A 55 -25.88 -0.88 -1.37
C PRO A 55 -25.30 -0.64 0.02
N LEU A 56 -24.05 -0.16 0.06
CA LEU A 56 -23.37 0.23 1.29
C LEU A 56 -23.36 1.75 1.37
N PHE A 57 -24.04 2.31 2.37
CA PHE A 57 -24.05 3.75 2.58
C PHE A 57 -22.96 4.18 3.54
N GLU A 58 -22.33 5.32 3.25
CA GLU A 58 -21.39 5.96 4.17
C GLU A 58 -22.10 6.32 5.48
N LYS A 59 -21.38 6.20 6.60
CA LYS A 59 -21.93 6.51 7.94
C LYS A 59 -22.34 7.99 8.07
N ASP A 60 -21.61 8.87 7.40
CA ASP A 60 -21.73 10.31 7.58
C ASP A 60 -22.39 10.96 6.35
N PRO A 61 -23.48 11.73 6.52
CA PRO A 61 -24.19 12.36 5.40
C PRO A 61 -23.41 13.54 4.80
N SER A 62 -22.39 14.04 5.50
CA SER A 62 -21.60 15.19 5.07
C SER A 62 -20.22 15.21 5.71
N VAL A 63 -19.31 15.99 5.14
CA VAL A 63 -17.97 16.21 5.68
C VAL A 63 -18.01 16.79 7.11
N PRO A 64 -18.83 17.83 7.42
CA PRO A 64 -18.98 18.30 8.80
C PRO A 64 -19.46 17.22 9.78
N ALA A 65 -20.44 16.39 9.39
CA ALA A 65 -20.93 15.31 10.25
C ALA A 65 -19.83 14.27 10.55
N ARG A 66 -19.00 13.94 9.55
CA ARG A 66 -17.83 13.09 9.73
C ARG A 66 -16.84 13.65 10.74
N PHE A 67 -16.53 14.95 10.67
CA PHE A 67 -15.64 15.61 11.61
C PHE A 67 -16.23 15.70 13.02
N GLN A 68 -17.55 15.95 13.13
CA GLN A 68 -18.24 15.96 14.42
C GLN A 68 -18.17 14.58 15.09
N ARG A 69 -18.55 13.52 14.36
CA ARG A 69 -18.46 12.14 14.87
C ARG A 69 -17.03 11.77 15.28
N MET A 70 -16.03 12.19 14.51
CA MET A 70 -14.63 11.93 14.84
C MET A 70 -14.20 12.62 16.14
N ARG A 71 -14.69 13.83 16.42
CA ARG A 71 -14.46 14.51 17.70
C ARG A 71 -15.16 13.80 18.86
N ASP A 72 -16.44 13.48 18.69
CA ASP A 72 -17.25 12.82 19.73
C ASP A 72 -16.72 11.42 20.08
N GLU A 73 -16.20 10.68 19.09
CA GLU A 73 -15.54 9.39 19.31
C GLU A 73 -14.17 9.57 19.99
N PHE A 74 -13.41 10.60 19.62
CA PHE A 74 -12.10 10.85 20.22
C PHE A 74 -12.18 11.09 21.74
N ASP A 75 -13.18 11.86 22.17
CA ASP A 75 -13.39 12.15 23.59
C ASP A 75 -13.78 10.89 24.39
N LYS A 76 -14.31 9.84 23.74
CA LYS A 76 -14.81 8.61 24.38
C LYS A 76 -13.80 7.46 24.35
N ILE A 77 -13.19 7.22 23.20
CA ILE A 77 -12.36 6.02 22.94
C ILE A 77 -10.95 6.37 22.47
N GLY A 78 -10.62 7.67 22.39
CA GLY A 78 -9.31 8.15 21.95
C GLY A 78 -9.12 8.06 20.44
N MET A 79 -7.88 7.82 20.01
CA MET A 79 -7.51 7.84 18.60
C MET A 79 -8.32 6.82 17.78
N ARG A 80 -9.01 7.30 16.72
CA ARG A 80 -9.66 6.44 15.74
C ARG A 80 -8.62 5.53 15.08
N ARG A 81 -8.93 4.23 15.01
CA ARG A 81 -8.13 3.22 14.31
C ARG A 81 -8.85 2.75 13.06
N SER A 82 -8.14 2.70 11.94
CA SER A 82 -8.66 2.23 10.66
C SER A 82 -7.64 1.34 9.98
N VAL A 83 -8.14 0.38 9.19
CA VAL A 83 -7.32 -0.53 8.38
C VAL A 83 -7.81 -0.52 6.94
N GLU A 84 -6.89 -0.61 6.00
CA GLU A 84 -7.17 -0.67 4.57
C GLU A 84 -6.34 -1.79 3.93
N GLY A 85 -6.96 -2.57 3.05
CA GLY A 85 -6.35 -3.67 2.33
C GLY A 85 -5.94 -3.26 0.92
N VAL A 86 -4.70 -3.56 0.54
CA VAL A 86 -4.22 -3.40 -0.85
C VAL A 86 -4.25 -4.78 -1.51
N LEU A 87 -5.20 -4.98 -2.40
CA LEU A 87 -5.31 -6.23 -3.17
C LEU A 87 -4.74 -6.05 -4.56
N LEU A 88 -3.94 -7.01 -4.98
CA LEU A 88 -3.21 -6.98 -6.23
C LEU A 88 -3.64 -8.15 -7.11
N VAL A 89 -3.84 -7.82 -8.38
CA VAL A 89 -3.99 -8.79 -9.48
C VAL A 89 -3.01 -8.38 -10.57
N HIS A 90 -2.90 -9.18 -11.63
CA HIS A 90 -2.24 -8.74 -12.84
C HIS A 90 -3.13 -8.83 -14.06
N GLU A 91 -2.86 -7.97 -15.03
CA GLU A 91 -3.42 -8.07 -16.37
C GLU A 91 -2.29 -7.74 -17.35
N HIS A 92 -2.08 -8.59 -18.34
CA HIS A 92 -0.99 -8.45 -19.32
C HIS A 92 0.42 -8.28 -18.69
N GLY A 93 0.68 -8.91 -17.55
CA GLY A 93 1.96 -8.81 -16.84
C GLY A 93 2.19 -7.48 -16.12
N LEU A 94 1.13 -6.68 -15.92
CA LEU A 94 1.17 -5.44 -15.16
C LEU A 94 0.39 -5.59 -13.84
N PRO A 95 0.96 -5.18 -12.70
CA PRO A 95 0.26 -5.21 -11.42
C PRO A 95 -0.83 -4.14 -11.39
N HIS A 96 -2.02 -4.53 -10.94
CA HIS A 96 -3.17 -3.67 -10.75
C HIS A 96 -3.62 -3.72 -9.30
N VAL A 97 -3.99 -2.56 -8.74
CA VAL A 97 -4.61 -2.44 -7.42
C VAL A 97 -6.12 -2.46 -7.59
N LEU A 98 -6.82 -3.30 -6.81
CA LEU A 98 -8.27 -3.29 -6.76
C LEU A 98 -8.78 -2.13 -5.89
N LEU A 99 -9.62 -1.28 -6.46
CA LEU A 99 -10.20 -0.10 -5.81
C LEU A 99 -11.72 -0.11 -5.89
N LEU A 100 -12.37 0.43 -4.85
CA LEU A 100 -13.79 0.72 -4.84
C LEU A 100 -14.02 2.14 -5.37
N GLN A 101 -14.69 2.26 -6.51
CA GLN A 101 -15.07 3.52 -7.13
C GLN A 101 -16.51 3.91 -6.73
N LEU A 102 -16.69 5.13 -6.26
CA LEU A 102 -17.99 5.75 -5.95
C LEU A 102 -18.18 6.96 -6.87
N GLY A 103 -19.20 6.94 -7.73
CA GLY A 103 -19.34 7.96 -8.76
C GLY A 103 -18.19 7.91 -9.78
N THR A 104 -17.68 9.06 -10.20
CA THR A 104 -16.66 9.15 -11.27
C THR A 104 -15.23 9.35 -10.75
N THR A 105 -15.05 10.15 -9.70
CA THR A 105 -13.71 10.61 -9.25
C THR A 105 -13.33 10.17 -7.84
N PHE A 106 -14.17 9.38 -7.16
CA PHE A 106 -13.90 8.98 -5.78
C PHE A 106 -13.51 7.52 -5.71
N PHE A 107 -12.29 7.26 -5.23
CA PHE A 107 -11.71 5.93 -5.12
C PHE A 107 -11.33 5.64 -3.67
N LYS A 108 -11.58 4.41 -3.23
CA LYS A 108 -11.25 3.93 -1.89
C LYS A 108 -10.58 2.57 -1.95
N LEU A 109 -9.68 2.33 -1.00
CA LEU A 109 -9.25 0.97 -0.68
C LEU A 109 -10.36 0.26 0.11
N PRO A 110 -10.53 -1.06 -0.05
CA PRO A 110 -11.39 -1.83 0.82
C PRO A 110 -10.83 -1.79 2.26
N GLY A 111 -11.62 -1.29 3.19
CA GLY A 111 -11.15 -1.00 4.53
C GLY A 111 -12.24 -0.34 5.38
N GLY A 112 -11.89 -0.01 6.62
CA GLY A 112 -12.84 0.56 7.55
C GLY A 112 -12.27 0.81 8.94
N GLU A 113 -13.14 1.30 9.81
CA GLU A 113 -12.84 1.60 11.20
C GLU A 113 -12.82 0.30 12.03
N LEU A 114 -11.82 0.18 12.90
CA LEU A 114 -11.73 -0.90 13.88
C LEU A 114 -12.59 -0.61 15.11
N SER A 115 -13.10 -1.68 15.72
CA SER A 115 -13.73 -1.61 17.03
C SER A 115 -12.69 -1.39 18.14
N ALA A 116 -13.11 -0.87 19.29
CA ALA A 116 -12.20 -0.66 20.41
C ALA A 116 -11.58 -1.99 20.86
N GLY A 117 -10.25 -2.03 20.96
CA GLY A 117 -9.49 -3.23 21.32
C GLY A 117 -9.43 -4.31 20.24
N GLU A 118 -9.98 -4.08 19.04
CA GLU A 118 -9.93 -5.04 17.94
C GLU A 118 -8.51 -5.14 17.37
N ASP A 119 -8.10 -6.37 17.04
CA ASP A 119 -6.85 -6.63 16.33
C ASP A 119 -6.92 -6.13 14.88
N GLU A 120 -5.78 -5.65 14.36
CA GLU A 120 -5.72 -5.02 13.04
C GLU A 120 -5.93 -6.02 11.91
N VAL A 121 -5.34 -7.21 12.04
CA VAL A 121 -5.42 -8.26 11.02
C VAL A 121 -6.81 -8.88 11.03
N GLU A 122 -7.35 -9.20 12.21
CA GLU A 122 -8.71 -9.75 12.34
C GLU A 122 -9.78 -8.74 11.91
N GLY A 123 -9.62 -7.47 12.28
CA GLY A 123 -10.51 -6.41 11.82
C GLY A 123 -10.47 -6.22 10.31
N LEU A 124 -9.27 -6.27 9.70
CA LEU A 124 -9.14 -6.19 8.24
C LEU A 124 -9.84 -7.37 7.56
N LYS A 125 -9.62 -8.61 8.02
CA LYS A 125 -10.31 -9.81 7.49
C LYS A 125 -11.84 -9.64 7.54
N ARG A 126 -12.38 -9.28 8.71
CA ARG A 126 -13.82 -9.03 8.90
C ARG A 126 -14.37 -7.99 7.92
N ILE A 127 -13.62 -6.92 7.66
CA ILE A 127 -14.04 -5.85 6.76
C ILE A 127 -13.94 -6.27 5.29
N THR A 128 -12.84 -6.91 4.90
CA THR A 128 -12.59 -7.33 3.50
C THR A 128 -13.55 -8.42 3.06
N ASP A 129 -13.86 -9.40 3.92
CA ASP A 129 -14.86 -10.44 3.64
C ASP A 129 -16.23 -9.84 3.33
N GLY A 130 -16.59 -8.77 4.06
CA GLY A 130 -17.81 -8.04 3.83
C GLY A 130 -17.82 -7.25 2.52
N ALA A 131 -16.70 -6.66 2.10
CA ALA A 131 -16.69 -5.59 1.10
C ALA A 131 -16.23 -6.00 -0.31
N LEU A 132 -15.40 -7.05 -0.44
CA LEU A 132 -14.64 -7.24 -1.67
C LEU A 132 -15.22 -8.27 -2.64
N PHE A 133 -15.53 -9.47 -2.16
CA PHE A 133 -16.05 -10.54 -3.03
C PHE A 133 -17.53 -10.34 -3.39
N ALA A 134 -18.22 -9.53 -2.60
CA ALA A 134 -19.56 -9.04 -2.88
C ALA A 134 -19.54 -7.50 -2.85
N VAL A 135 -19.41 -6.90 -4.02
CA VAL A 135 -19.30 -5.45 -4.19
C VAL A 135 -20.68 -4.83 -3.98
N PRO A 136 -20.83 -3.81 -3.10
CA PRO A 136 -22.12 -3.14 -2.94
C PRO A 136 -22.56 -2.49 -4.25
N LYS A 137 -23.84 -2.59 -4.61
CA LYS A 137 -24.42 -2.10 -5.90
C LYS A 137 -24.11 -0.63 -6.23
N ASN A 138 -23.86 0.21 -5.23
CA ASN A 138 -23.52 1.63 -5.41
C ASN A 138 -22.02 1.90 -5.58
N TYR A 139 -21.17 0.87 -5.50
CA TYR A 139 -19.76 0.93 -5.83
C TYR A 139 -19.46 0.11 -7.09
N LYS A 140 -18.43 0.53 -7.81
CA LYS A 140 -17.83 -0.26 -8.88
C LYS A 140 -16.45 -0.71 -8.43
N LEU A 141 -16.15 -1.99 -8.56
CA LEU A 141 -14.79 -2.48 -8.38
C LEU A 141 -14.01 -2.25 -9.68
N VAL A 142 -12.84 -1.61 -9.55
CA VAL A 142 -11.94 -1.35 -10.68
C VAL A 142 -10.54 -1.87 -10.36
N ALA A 143 -9.83 -2.32 -11.39
CA ALA A 143 -8.42 -2.68 -11.30
C ALA A 143 -7.62 -1.53 -11.92
N ALA A 144 -6.89 -0.78 -11.10
CA ALA A 144 -6.10 0.36 -11.55
C ALA A 144 -4.61 -0.04 -11.66
N PRO A 145 -3.99 0.06 -12.85
CA PRO A 145 -2.57 -0.27 -13.00
C PRO A 145 -1.69 0.71 -12.23
N LEU A 146 -0.55 0.25 -11.73
CA LEU A 146 0.33 1.10 -10.90
C LEU A 146 0.79 2.39 -11.58
N PHE A 147 0.94 2.41 -12.91
CA PHE A 147 1.35 3.63 -13.62
C PHE A 147 0.27 4.72 -13.62
N GLU A 148 -1.00 4.36 -13.49
CA GLU A 148 -2.11 5.33 -13.44
C GLU A 148 -2.19 5.99 -12.05
N LEU A 149 -1.79 5.25 -11.02
CA LEU A 149 -1.77 5.71 -9.63
C LEU A 149 -0.56 6.61 -9.34
N TYR A 150 0.58 6.31 -9.95
CA TYR A 150 1.85 6.95 -9.65
C TYR A 150 1.78 8.48 -9.80
N ASP A 151 2.05 9.19 -8.70
CA ASP A 151 2.08 10.65 -8.63
C ASP A 151 0.76 11.35 -9.02
N ASN A 152 -0.35 10.59 -9.06
CA ASN A 152 -1.68 11.08 -9.42
C ASN A 152 -2.54 11.35 -8.17
N SER A 153 -2.02 12.18 -7.26
CA SER A 153 -2.72 12.51 -6.01
C SER A 153 -4.01 13.32 -6.24
N GLN A 154 -4.12 14.02 -7.37
CA GLN A 154 -5.33 14.75 -7.75
C GLN A 154 -6.51 13.81 -8.06
N GLY A 155 -6.24 12.69 -8.74
CA GLY A 155 -7.27 11.70 -9.08
C GLY A 155 -7.53 10.67 -7.98
N TYR A 156 -6.47 10.22 -7.30
CA TYR A 156 -6.54 9.07 -6.39
C TYR A 156 -6.32 9.42 -4.90
N GLY A 157 -6.00 10.66 -4.59
CA GLY A 157 -5.60 11.07 -3.25
C GLY A 157 -4.18 10.59 -2.88
N PRO A 158 -3.59 11.17 -1.83
CA PRO A 158 -2.17 10.99 -1.52
C PRO A 158 -1.79 9.56 -1.10
N ILE A 159 -2.72 8.81 -0.50
CA ILE A 159 -2.46 7.44 -0.04
C ILE A 159 -2.37 6.50 -1.24
N ILE A 160 -3.41 6.42 -2.06
CA ILE A 160 -3.46 5.51 -3.22
C ILE A 160 -2.38 5.87 -4.23
N SER A 161 -2.13 7.16 -4.47
CA SER A 161 -1.10 7.59 -5.44
C SER A 161 0.33 7.27 -5.02
N SER A 162 0.55 6.90 -3.75
CA SER A 162 1.85 6.48 -3.21
C SER A 162 2.06 4.96 -3.20
N LEU A 163 1.03 4.18 -3.56
CA LEU A 163 1.11 2.72 -3.56
C LEU A 163 2.21 2.16 -4.48
N PRO A 164 2.47 2.70 -5.69
CA PRO A 164 3.56 2.19 -6.52
C PRO A 164 4.92 2.23 -5.80
N GLN A 165 5.19 3.29 -5.02
CA GLN A 165 6.40 3.43 -4.20
C GLN A 165 6.41 2.45 -3.02
N ALA A 166 5.27 2.23 -2.37
CA ALA A 166 5.17 1.27 -1.26
C ALA A 166 5.32 -0.20 -1.74
N LEU A 167 4.89 -0.46 -2.97
CA LEU A 167 4.87 -1.80 -3.57
C LEU A 167 6.16 -2.17 -4.31
N CYS A 168 7.02 -1.21 -4.65
CA CYS A 168 8.25 -1.46 -5.42
C CYS A 168 9.28 -2.39 -4.74
N ARG A 169 9.15 -2.60 -3.42
CA ARG A 169 10.00 -3.48 -2.63
C ARG A 169 9.63 -4.98 -2.72
N PHE A 170 8.48 -5.30 -3.32
CA PHE A 170 8.02 -6.69 -3.45
C PHE A 170 8.50 -7.28 -4.78
N ASN A 171 8.82 -8.57 -4.74
CA ASN A 171 9.12 -9.35 -5.94
C ASN A 171 7.82 -10.01 -6.43
N PHE A 172 7.20 -9.47 -7.48
CA PHE A 172 5.97 -10.03 -8.02
C PHE A 172 6.23 -11.19 -8.97
N ILE A 173 5.58 -12.33 -8.71
CA ILE A 173 5.52 -13.47 -9.64
C ILE A 173 4.16 -13.43 -10.33
N TYR A 174 4.17 -13.30 -11.64
CA TYR A 174 2.97 -13.31 -12.47
C TYR A 174 2.67 -14.74 -12.88
N MET A 175 1.64 -15.32 -12.26
CA MET A 175 1.18 -16.70 -12.49
C MET A 175 0.24 -16.81 -13.69
#